data_AF-A0A7X5REZ5-F1
#
_entry.id   AF-A0A7X5REZ5-F1
#
_cell.length_a   1.000
_cell.length_b   1.000
_cell.length_c   1.000
_cell.angle_alpha   90.00
_cell.angle_beta   90.00
_cell.angle_gamma   90.00
#
_symmetry.space_group_name_H-M   'P 1'
#
loop_
_entity.id
_entity.type
_entity.pdbx_description
1 polymer ?
#
loop_
_entity_poly.entity_id
_entity_poly.type
_entity_poly.pdbx_seq_one_letter_code
_entity_poly.pdbx_strand_id
1 'polypeptide(L)'
;PKMSVSDFVGYLKGKSTLMIFERHANLKYKYGNRHFWCRGYYVDTVGKNAKKIEEYIRNQLKEDLEYDQMSLKEYIDPFTGEPVNKSKKK
;
A
#
# COMPACT_ATOMS: atom_id res chain seq x y z
N PRO A 1 21.75 6.36 -17.52
CA PRO A 1 20.81 7.46 -17.16
C PRO A 1 21.28 8.17 -15.88
N LYS A 2 21.00 9.47 -15.71
CA LYS A 2 21.42 10.24 -14.52
C LYS A 2 20.58 9.96 -13.27
N MET A 3 19.41 9.33 -13.43
CA MET A 3 18.47 9.04 -12.36
C MET A 3 17.99 7.59 -12.51
N SER A 4 17.94 6.86 -11.39
CA SER A 4 17.33 5.53 -11.36
C SER A 4 15.81 5.67 -11.32
N VAL A 5 15.12 4.80 -12.06
CA VAL A 5 13.66 4.71 -12.06
C VAL A 5 13.15 4.34 -10.66
N SER A 6 13.82 3.41 -9.97
CA SER A 6 13.45 2.99 -8.62
C SER A 6 13.43 4.15 -7.64
N ASP A 7 14.45 4.99 -7.71
CA ASP A 7 14.65 6.10 -6.76
C ASP A 7 13.59 7.17 -6.98
N PHE A 8 13.32 7.48 -8.25
CA PHE A 8 12.29 8.45 -8.63
C PHE A 8 10.89 7.97 -8.22
N VAL A 9 10.53 6.72 -8.51
CA VAL A 9 9.22 6.16 -8.15
C VAL A 9 9.06 6.06 -6.64
N GLY A 10 10.12 5.66 -5.91
CA GLY A 10 10.14 5.65 -4.46
C GLY A 10 9.88 7.03 -3.85
N TYR A 11 10.60 8.05 -4.36
CA TYR A 11 10.39 9.44 -3.94
C TYR A 11 8.96 9.92 -4.22
N LEU A 12 8.45 9.67 -5.42
CA LEU A 12 7.12 10.11 -5.84
C LEU A 12 6.02 9.47 -4.99
N LYS A 13 6.07 8.15 -4.78
CA LYS A 13 5.11 7.42 -3.94
C LYS A 13 5.18 7.88 -2.49
N GLY A 14 6.38 8.09 -1.95
CA GLY A 14 6.58 8.55 -0.57
C GLY A 14 6.06 9.96 -0.32
N LYS A 15 6.46 10.93 -1.15
CA LYS A 15 6.04 12.33 -0.97
C LYS A 15 4.55 12.55 -1.20
N SER A 16 3.97 11.91 -2.21
CA SER A 16 2.52 11.98 -2.45
C SER A 16 1.70 11.40 -1.29
N THR A 17 2.13 10.27 -0.72
CA THR A 17 1.49 9.66 0.46
C THR A 17 1.42 10.66 1.62
N LEU A 18 2.54 11.34 1.92
CA LEU A 18 2.60 12.34 2.98
C LEU A 18 1.62 13.49 2.71
N MET A 19 1.68 14.09 1.51
CA MET A 19 0.81 15.21 1.14
C MET A 19 -0.68 14.85 1.19
N ILE A 20 -1.05 13.63 0.80
CA ILE A 20 -2.45 13.18 0.80
C ILE A 20 -2.94 13.01 2.23
N PHE A 21 -2.15 12.39 3.12
CA PHE A 21 -2.55 12.22 4.51
C PHE A 21 -2.54 13.53 5.31
N GLU A 22 -1.68 14.49 4.96
CA GLU A 22 -1.71 15.85 5.54
C GLU A 22 -2.98 16.60 5.15
N ARG A 23 -3.41 16.53 3.87
CA ARG A 23 -4.60 17.23 3.39
C ARG A 23 -5.91 16.54 3.75
N HIS A 24 -5.89 15.22 3.85
CA HIS A 24 -7.07 14.39 4.07
C HIS A 24 -6.85 13.47 5.27
N ALA A 25 -6.85 14.05 6.47
CA ALA A 25 -6.63 13.33 7.73
C ALA A 25 -7.56 12.11 7.90
N ASN A 26 -8.78 12.17 7.36
CA ASN A 26 -9.74 11.06 7.39
C ASN A 26 -9.24 9.80 6.64
N LEU A 27 -8.42 9.96 5.61
CA LEU A 27 -7.84 8.83 4.87
C LEU A 27 -6.79 8.08 5.71
N LYS A 28 -6.14 8.75 6.66
CA LYS A 28 -5.19 8.10 7.59
C LYS A 28 -5.87 6.99 8.42
N TYR A 29 -7.16 7.15 8.72
CA TYR A 29 -7.96 6.19 9.47
C TYR A 29 -8.49 5.04 8.63
N LYS A 30 -8.84 5.30 7.37
CA LYS A 30 -9.31 4.27 6.42
C LYS A 30 -8.20 3.30 6.02
N TYR A 31 -6.96 3.78 6.00
CA TYR A 31 -5.77 2.99 5.66
C TYR A 31 -4.89 2.81 6.90
N GLY A 32 -5.39 2.16 7.96
CA GLY A 32 -4.77 2.06 9.29
C GLY A 32 -3.26 1.76 9.34
N ASN A 33 -2.70 1.13 8.31
CA ASN A 33 -1.26 0.89 8.13
C ASN A 33 -0.48 2.03 7.44
N ARG A 34 -1.10 3.20 7.22
CA ARG A 34 -0.54 4.38 6.54
C ARG A 34 0.07 4.07 5.17
N HIS A 35 -0.43 3.05 4.48
CA HIS A 35 -0.06 2.74 3.10
C HIS A 35 -1.14 3.30 2.15
N PHE A 36 -0.74 4.25 1.31
CA PHE A 36 -1.63 4.82 0.28
C PHE A 36 -1.47 4.13 -1.08
N TRP A 37 -0.25 3.69 -1.41
CA TRP A 37 0.07 3.01 -2.65
C TRP A 37 0.37 1.52 -2.40
N CYS A 38 0.07 0.66 -3.38
CA CYS A 38 0.55 -0.71 -3.45
C CYS A 38 2.08 -0.75 -3.39
N ARG A 39 2.67 -1.87 -2.97
CA ARG A 39 4.13 -2.00 -2.83
C ARG A 39 4.85 -1.90 -4.18
N GLY A 40 4.33 -2.59 -5.19
CA GLY A 40 4.92 -2.66 -6.52
C GLY A 40 4.77 -1.37 -7.34
N TYR A 41 5.44 -1.37 -8.49
CA TYR A 41 5.21 -0.42 -9.57
C TYR A 41 5.52 -1.09 -10.92
N TYR A 42 4.87 -0.62 -11.98
CA TYR A 42 5.11 -1.07 -13.34
C TYR A 42 5.75 0.05 -14.17
N VAL A 43 6.77 -0.29 -14.95
CA VAL A 43 7.49 0.64 -15.84
C VAL A 43 7.66 -0.02 -17.20
N ASP A 44 7.42 0.75 -18.25
CA ASP A 44 7.70 0.39 -19.64
C ASP A 44 8.48 1.54 -20.30
N THR A 45 9.42 1.23 -21.19
CA THR A 45 10.36 2.22 -21.76
C THR A 45 9.78 2.95 -22.98
N VAL A 46 8.96 2.26 -23.80
CA VAL A 46 8.25 2.86 -24.94
C VAL A 46 6.98 2.06 -25.28
N GLY A 47 5.82 2.73 -25.20
CA GLY A 47 4.52 2.18 -25.58
C GLY A 47 3.55 2.01 -24.40
N LYS A 48 2.25 2.15 -24.67
CA LYS A 48 1.20 1.82 -23.69
C LYS A 48 0.68 0.42 -23.99
N ASN A 49 1.24 -0.59 -23.32
CA ASN A 49 0.72 -1.95 -23.43
C ASN A 49 -0.44 -2.16 -22.43
N ALA A 50 -1.66 -1.86 -22.87
CA ALA A 50 -2.85 -1.97 -22.03
C ALA A 50 -3.02 -3.37 -21.42
N LYS A 51 -2.74 -4.43 -22.20
CA LYS A 51 -2.84 -5.82 -21.73
C LYS A 51 -1.90 -6.11 -20.57
N LYS A 52 -0.64 -5.66 -20.65
CA LYS A 52 0.35 -5.84 -19.58
C LYS A 52 0.01 -5.01 -18.34
N ILE A 53 -0.51 -3.80 -18.51
CA ILE A 53 -0.94 -2.96 -17.39
C ILE A 53 -2.11 -3.61 -16.65
N GLU A 54 -3.09 -4.14 -17.39
CA GLU A 54 -4.23 -4.85 -16.82
C GLU A 54 -3.81 -6.11 -16.06
N GLU A 55 -2.93 -6.92 -16.65
CA GLU A 55 -2.37 -8.11 -16.02
C GLU A 55 -1.59 -7.76 -14.74
N TYR A 56 -0.78 -6.71 -14.78
CA TYR A 56 -0.05 -6.21 -13.63
C TYR A 56 -1.00 -5.79 -12.49
N ILE A 57 -2.05 -5.02 -12.79
CA ILE A 57 -3.03 -4.58 -11.78
C ILE A 57 -3.74 -5.80 -11.16
N ARG A 58 -4.15 -6.77 -11.98
CA ARG A 58 -4.84 -7.99 -11.49
C ARG A 58 -3.95 -8.79 -10.54
N ASN A 59 -2.69 -8.98 -10.91
CA ASN A 59 -1.74 -9.73 -10.09
C ASN A 59 -1.40 -8.98 -8.79
N GLN A 60 -1.17 -7.66 -8.89
CA GLN A 60 -0.87 -6.83 -7.72
C GLN A 60 -2.02 -6.82 -6.70
N LEU A 61 -3.27 -6.72 -7.16
CA LEU A 61 -4.44 -6.78 -6.27
C LEU A 61 -4.57 -8.14 -5.58
N LYS A 62 -4.21 -9.23 -6.26
CA LYS A 62 -4.22 -10.57 -5.67
C LYS A 62 -3.13 -10.72 -4.61
N GLU A 63 -1.90 -10.30 -4.92
CA GLU A 63 -0.77 -10.33 -3.99
C GLU A 63 -1.02 -9.45 -2.76
N ASP A 64 -1.55 -8.24 -2.95
CA ASP A 64 -1.88 -7.33 -1.86
C ASP A 64 -3.00 -7.93 -0.98
N LEU A 65 -4.02 -8.58 -1.55
CA LEU A 65 -5.06 -9.28 -0.78
C LEU A 65 -4.48 -10.44 0.05
N GLU A 66 -3.60 -11.25 -0.53
CA GLU A 66 -2.93 -12.35 0.16
C GLU A 66 -2.04 -11.84 1.30
N TYR A 67 -1.33 -10.73 1.07
CA TYR A 67 -0.50 -10.09 2.09
C TYR A 67 -1.33 -9.49 3.22
N ASP A 68 -2.43 -8.81 2.90
CA ASP A 68 -3.34 -8.23 3.88
C ASP A 68 -4.01 -9.33 4.74
N GLN A 69 -4.37 -10.47 4.13
CA GLN A 69 -4.88 -11.63 4.86
C GLN A 69 -3.84 -12.19 5.85
N MET A 70 -2.54 -12.12 5.51
CA MET A 70 -1.47 -12.47 6.44
C MET A 70 -1.25 -11.41 7.52
N SER A 71 -1.49 -10.12 7.23
CA SER A 71 -1.33 -9.02 8.19
C SER A 71 -2.54 -8.78 9.10
N LEU A 72 -3.71 -9.36 8.81
CA LEU A 72 -4.95 -9.26 9.63
C LEU A 72 -4.80 -9.75 11.08
N LYS A 73 -3.68 -10.38 11.45
CA LYS A 73 -3.31 -10.58 12.86
C LYS A 73 -2.56 -9.36 13.38
N GLU A 74 -3.26 -8.24 13.51
CA GLU A 74 -2.78 -7.14 14.35
C GLU A 74 -2.81 -7.65 15.80
N TYR A 75 -1.66 -8.11 16.31
CA TYR A 75 -1.53 -8.56 17.70
C TYR A 75 -1.58 -7.40 18.68
N ILE A 76 -1.49 -6.16 18.19
CA ILE A 76 -1.41 -4.92 18.94
C ILE A 76 -2.38 -3.93 18.31
N ASP A 77 -3.28 -3.38 19.11
CA ASP A 77 -4.21 -2.33 18.70
C ASP A 77 -3.42 -1.06 18.30
N PRO A 78 -3.57 -0.57 17.06
CA PRO A 78 -2.79 0.56 16.55
C PRO A 78 -3.15 1.90 17.19
N PHE A 79 -4.21 1.98 17.99
CA PHE A 79 -4.62 3.16 18.75
C PHE A 79 -4.13 3.17 20.19
N THR A 80 -4.12 2.01 20.86
CA THR A 80 -3.82 1.93 22.30
C THR A 80 -2.45 1.32 22.59
N GLY A 81 -1.86 0.58 21.64
CA GLY A 81 -0.63 -0.17 21.86
C GLY A 81 -0.84 -1.43 22.73
N GLU A 82 -2.08 -1.76 23.07
CA GLU A 82 -2.43 -2.93 23.87
C GLU A 82 -2.56 -4.19 22.99
N PRO A 83 -2.25 -5.39 23.51
CA PRO A 83 -2.47 -6.60 22.77
C PRO A 83 -3.97 -6.84 22.53
N VAL A 84 -4.36 -7.20 21.30
CA VAL A 84 -5.77 -7.47 20.95
C VAL A 84 -6.24 -8.73 21.68
N ASN A 85 -6.90 -8.52 22.83
CA ASN A 85 -7.36 -9.59 23.70
C ASN A 85 -8.53 -10.34 23.05
N LYS A 86 -8.31 -11.61 22.66
CA LYS A 86 -9.36 -12.51 22.15
C LYS A 86 -10.32 -12.89 23.28
N SER A 87 -11.16 -11.96 23.74
CA SER A 87 -12.23 -12.29 24.67
C SER A 87 -13.53 -12.58 23.93
N LYS A 88 -13.88 -13.88 23.97
CA LYS A 88 -15.22 -14.48 23.83
C LYS A 88 -15.76 -14.69 22.40
N LYS A 89 -15.34 -15.82 21.80
CA LYS A 89 -16.31 -16.65 21.04
C LYS A 89 -17.38 -17.11 22.04
N LYS A 90 -18.60 -16.61 21.89
CA LYS A 90 -19.80 -17.36 22.27
C LYS A 90 -20.08 -18.39 21.19
#